data_AF-A0A2D9T672-F1
#
_entry.id   AF-A0A2D9T672-F1
#
_cell.length_a   1.000
_cell.length_b   1.000
_cell.length_c   1.000
_cell.angle_alpha   90.00
_cell.angle_beta   90.00
_cell.angle_gamma   90.00
#
_symmetry.space_group_name_H-M   'P 1'
#
loop_
_entity.id
_entity.type
_entity.pdbx_description
1 polymer ?
#
loop_
_entity_poly.entity_id
_entity_poly.type
_entity_poly.pdbx_seq_one_letter_code
_entity_poly.pdbx_strand_id
1 'polypeptide(L)'
;MVALPDLGVTRIKAKIDTGARTSAVHATRIRHERVEGEPWVRFVVHPEQRSHGVVVDAFAPLLETRAIRSSNGETQERPVILTTVALGDHRWPIELTLTARPQMGFRMLLGRTALRRHALVDPGRSYLASPRPPKMPKMPKPR
;
A
#
# COMPACT_ATOMS: atom_id res chain seq x y z
N MET A 1 4.10 -11.25 -2.22
CA MET A 1 4.06 -10.40 -1.01
C MET A 1 4.98 -9.23 -1.26
N VAL A 2 4.71 -8.09 -0.64
CA VAL A 2 5.54 -6.87 -0.75
C VAL A 2 5.96 -6.45 0.65
N ALA A 3 7.12 -5.80 0.80
CA ALA A 3 7.49 -5.08 2.01
C ALA A 3 7.68 -3.58 1.72
N LEU A 4 7.50 -2.76 2.75
CA LEU A 4 7.80 -1.31 2.76
C LEU A 4 8.75 -1.06 3.95
N PRO A 5 10.05 -1.35 3.81
CA PRO A 5 11.01 -1.32 4.91
C PRO A 5 11.09 0.04 5.61
N ASP A 6 11.02 1.14 4.87
CA ASP A 6 11.08 2.50 5.42
C ASP A 6 9.89 2.81 6.35
N LEU A 7 8.81 2.04 6.23
CA LEU A 7 7.60 2.17 7.05
C LEU A 7 7.51 1.08 8.13
N GLY A 8 8.51 0.21 8.29
CA GLY A 8 8.47 -0.94 9.20
C GLY A 8 7.52 -2.06 8.76
N VAL A 9 6.95 -2.00 7.56
CA VAL A 9 6.02 -3.03 7.06
C VAL A 9 6.82 -4.16 6.42
N THR A 10 7.05 -5.22 7.18
CA THR A 10 7.83 -6.38 6.72
C THR A 10 7.11 -7.20 5.65
N ARG A 11 5.77 -7.21 5.66
CA ARG A 11 4.98 -8.01 4.72
C ARG A 11 3.55 -7.52 4.58
N ILE A 12 3.14 -7.17 3.37
CA ILE A 12 1.77 -6.80 3.01
C ILE A 12 1.35 -7.52 1.73
N LYS A 13 0.09 -7.97 1.69
CA LYS A 13 -0.49 -8.54 0.47
C LYS A 13 -0.94 -7.40 -0.44
N ALA A 14 -0.21 -7.20 -1.53
CA ALA A 14 -0.53 -6.23 -2.56
C ALA A 14 -1.23 -6.89 -3.76
N LYS A 15 -2.12 -6.14 -4.40
CA LYS A 15 -2.58 -6.43 -5.77
C LYS A 15 -1.66 -5.70 -6.74
N ILE A 16 -1.16 -6.41 -7.75
CA ILE A 16 -0.53 -5.78 -8.92
C ILE A 16 -1.66 -5.16 -9.75
N ASP A 17 -1.65 -3.84 -9.91
CA ASP A 17 -2.75 -3.11 -10.55
C ASP A 17 -2.22 -2.20 -11.66
N THR A 18 -2.17 -2.73 -12.89
CA THR A 18 -1.71 -1.97 -14.06
C THR A 18 -2.67 -0.85 -14.47
N GLY A 19 -3.92 -0.87 -13.99
CA GLY A 19 -4.90 0.20 -14.20
C GLY A 19 -4.67 1.40 -13.27
N ALA A 20 -4.07 1.18 -12.09
CA ALA A 20 -3.71 2.24 -11.17
C ALA A 20 -2.40 2.94 -11.59
N ARG A 21 -2.43 4.28 -11.79
CA ARG A 21 -1.21 5.07 -12.08
C ARG A 21 -0.21 5.00 -10.93
N THR A 22 -0.64 5.36 -9.72
CA THR A 22 0.18 5.44 -8.52
C THR A 22 -0.20 4.33 -7.54
N SER A 23 0.77 3.82 -6.80
CA SER A 23 0.55 2.83 -5.74
C SER A 23 -0.25 3.44 -4.59
N ALA A 24 -0.98 2.59 -3.86
CA ALA A 24 -1.79 3.01 -2.73
C ALA A 24 -1.72 2.00 -1.60
N VAL A 25 -1.73 2.48 -0.36
CA VAL A 25 -1.82 1.65 0.84
C VAL A 25 -3.01 2.07 1.69
N HIS A 26 -3.68 1.07 2.27
CA HIS A 26 -4.68 1.29 3.29
C HIS A 26 -4.01 1.84 4.55
N ALA A 27 -4.27 3.11 4.82
CA ALA A 27 -3.76 3.83 5.97
C ALA A 27 -4.92 4.46 6.75
N THR A 28 -4.77 4.50 8.08
CA THR A 28 -5.74 5.10 9.01
C THR A 28 -5.02 6.05 9.96
N ARG A 29 -5.78 6.85 10.73
CA ARG A 29 -5.22 7.83 11.67
C ARG A 29 -4.17 8.75 11.03
N ILE A 30 -4.41 9.14 9.77
CA ILE A 30 -3.54 10.01 9.01
C ILE A 30 -3.57 11.41 9.65
N ARG A 31 -2.40 11.89 10.09
CA ARG A 31 -2.22 13.20 10.72
C ARG A 31 -1.04 13.91 10.06
N HIS A 32 -1.26 15.15 9.66
CA HIS A 32 -0.20 16.01 9.15
C HIS A 32 0.51 16.67 10.33
N GLU A 33 1.83 16.65 10.31
CA GLU A 33 2.71 17.21 11.34
C GLU A 33 3.77 18.08 10.66
N ARG A 34 4.46 18.93 11.44
CA ARG A 34 5.66 19.62 10.99
C ARG A 34 6.83 19.24 11.89
N VAL A 35 7.95 18.87 11.28
CA VAL A 35 9.20 18.57 11.98
C VAL A 35 10.24 19.54 11.44
N GLU A 36 10.78 20.39 12.31
CA GLU A 36 11.76 21.42 11.93
C GLU A 36 11.27 22.32 10.77
N GLY A 37 9.97 22.56 10.69
CA GLY A 37 9.34 23.35 9.63
C GLY A 37 8.95 22.56 8.37
N GLU A 38 9.47 21.35 8.17
CA GLU A 38 9.15 20.50 7.03
C GLU A 38 7.84 19.72 7.22
N PRO A 39 7.07 19.44 6.16
CA PRO A 39 5.81 18.71 6.25
C PRO A 39 6.04 17.20 6.39
N TRP A 40 5.39 16.60 7.38
CA TRP A 40 5.44 15.16 7.65
C TRP A 40 4.03 14.59 7.81
N VAL A 41 3.89 13.27 7.71
CA VAL A 41 2.63 12.57 7.92
C VAL A 41 2.82 11.35 8.81
N ARG A 42 2.02 11.26 9.87
CA ARG A 42 1.90 10.10 10.76
C ARG A 42 0.65 9.31 10.39
N PHE A 43 0.76 8.00 10.32
CA PHE A 43 -0.34 7.13 9.93
C PHE A 43 -0.14 5.69 10.40
N VAL A 44 -1.23 4.92 10.39
CA VAL A 44 -1.23 3.51 10.76
C VAL A 44 -1.53 2.65 9.53
N VAL A 45 -0.61 1.73 9.21
CA VAL A 45 -0.78 0.71 8.16
C VAL A 45 -1.36 -0.57 8.75
N HIS A 46 -2.30 -1.18 8.04
CA HIS A 46 -2.88 -2.48 8.38
C HIS A 46 -2.41 -3.53 7.36
N PRO A 47 -1.28 -4.22 7.58
CA PRO A 47 -0.68 -5.11 6.59
C PRO A 47 -1.48 -6.40 6.34
N GLU A 48 -2.26 -6.83 7.33
CA GLU A 48 -3.06 -8.05 7.25
C GLU A 48 -4.44 -7.81 6.61
N GLN A 49 -4.85 -8.75 5.76
CA GLN A 49 -6.19 -8.73 5.19
C GLN A 49 -7.18 -9.24 6.23
N ARG A 50 -8.36 -8.59 6.34
CA ARG A 50 -9.47 -9.03 7.21
C ARG A 50 -9.11 -9.14 8.70
N SER A 51 -8.00 -8.52 9.11
CA SER A 51 -7.54 -8.40 10.48
C SER A 51 -7.25 -6.92 10.76
N HIS A 52 -7.46 -6.54 12.01
CA HIS A 52 -7.07 -5.23 12.58
C HIS A 52 -6.08 -5.42 13.73
N GLY A 53 -5.63 -6.66 14.00
CA GLY A 53 -4.76 -6.97 15.14
C GLY A 53 -3.31 -6.58 14.91
N VAL A 54 -2.83 -6.66 13.66
CA VAL A 54 -1.49 -6.19 13.30
C VAL A 54 -1.59 -4.80 12.71
N VAL A 55 -0.92 -3.87 13.37
CA VAL A 55 -0.81 -2.46 12.96
C VAL A 55 0.65 -2.05 12.95
N VAL A 56 1.00 -1.14 12.05
CA VAL A 56 2.33 -0.52 11.98
C VAL A 56 2.14 0.98 12.01
N ASP A 57 2.61 1.63 13.07
CA ASP A 57 2.73 3.08 13.15
C ASP A 57 3.90 3.53 12.27
N ALA A 58 3.59 4.37 11.29
CA ALA A 58 4.55 4.88 10.33
C ALA A 58 4.58 6.41 10.37
N PHE A 59 5.75 6.95 10.09
CA PHE A 59 5.99 8.38 10.05
C PHE A 59 6.97 8.67 8.91
N ALA A 60 6.57 9.54 7.99
CA ALA A 60 7.36 9.82 6.79
C ALA A 60 7.24 11.28 6.35
N PRO A 61 8.25 11.82 5.66
CA PRO A 61 8.14 13.11 4.99
C PRO A 61 6.96 13.11 4.01
N LEU A 62 6.18 14.18 4.01
CA LEU A 62 5.10 14.37 3.05
C LEU A 62 5.70 14.95 1.75
N LEU A 63 5.57 14.23 0.65
CA LEU A 63 6.00 14.74 -0.66
C LEU A 63 5.03 15.82 -1.16
N GLU A 64 3.75 15.48 -1.20
CA GLU A 64 2.67 16.38 -1.59
C GLU A 64 1.31 15.79 -1.20
N THR A 65 0.25 16.56 -1.38
CA THR A 65 -1.13 16.06 -1.38
C THR A 65 -1.65 16.10 -2.82
N ARG A 66 -2.23 14.99 -3.29
CA ARG A 66 -2.66 14.84 -4.67
C ARG A 66 -4.14 14.48 -4.75
N ALA A 67 -4.89 15.16 -5.61
CA ALA A 67 -6.25 14.79 -6.00
C ALA A 67 -6.24 13.46 -6.77
N ILE A 68 -6.88 12.43 -6.22
CA ILE A 68 -6.96 11.11 -6.86
C ILE A 68 -8.42 10.71 -7.07
N ARG A 69 -8.78 10.51 -8.34
CA ARG A 69 -10.06 9.95 -8.74
C ARG A 69 -10.05 8.43 -8.67
N SER A 70 -10.94 7.83 -7.88
CA SER A 70 -11.16 6.38 -7.86
C SER A 70 -12.03 5.92 -9.01
N SER A 71 -12.05 4.61 -9.24
CA SER A 71 -12.88 3.96 -10.27
C SER A 71 -14.38 4.14 -10.05
N ASN A 72 -14.82 4.48 -8.83
CA ASN A 72 -16.21 4.84 -8.52
C ASN A 72 -16.54 6.31 -8.86
N GLY A 73 -15.60 7.07 -9.43
CA GLY A 73 -15.80 8.44 -9.87
C GLY A 73 -15.51 9.51 -8.80
N GLU A 74 -15.39 9.13 -7.53
CA GLU A 74 -15.08 10.05 -6.43
C GLU A 74 -13.63 10.53 -6.49
N THR A 75 -13.42 11.82 -6.21
CA THR A 75 -12.09 12.42 -6.08
C THR A 75 -11.80 12.66 -4.60
N GLN A 76 -10.60 12.28 -4.17
CA GLN A 76 -10.13 12.48 -2.79
C GLN A 76 -8.72 13.05 -2.81
N GLU A 77 -8.46 14.04 -1.97
CA GLU A 77 -7.10 14.48 -1.67
C GLU A 77 -6.40 13.43 -0.83
N ARG A 78 -5.21 12.99 -1.28
CA ARG A 78 -4.45 11.94 -0.62
C ARG A 78 -3.00 12.37 -0.41
N PRO A 79 -2.45 12.20 0.81
CA PRO A 79 -1.03 12.36 1.05
C PRO A 79 -0.23 11.39 0.18
N VAL A 80 0.85 11.89 -0.39
CA VAL A 80 1.84 11.13 -1.14
C VAL A 80 3.15 11.14 -0.36
N ILE A 81 3.75 9.97 -0.19
CA ILE A 81 5.07 9.81 0.39
C ILE A 81 5.99 9.07 -0.59
N LEU A 82 7.29 9.24 -0.40
CA LEU A 82 8.28 8.36 -1.01
C LEU A 82 8.65 7.26 -0.03
N THR A 83 8.71 6.02 -0.52
CA THR A 83 9.14 4.86 0.26
C THR A 83 9.78 3.83 -0.65
N THR A 84 10.69 3.05 -0.12
CA THR A 84 11.25 1.87 -0.77
C THR A 84 10.22 0.75 -0.77
N VAL A 85 9.99 0.13 -1.93
CA VAL A 85 9.26 -1.13 -2.05
C VAL A 85 10.26 -2.27 -2.17
N ALA A 86 9.98 -3.41 -1.53
CA ALA A 86 10.71 -4.65 -1.73
C ALA A 86 9.79 -5.75 -2.29
N LEU A 87 10.21 -6.37 -3.39
CA LEU A 87 9.51 -7.46 -4.07
C LEU A 87 10.52 -8.54 -4.47
N GLY A 88 10.50 -9.68 -3.78
CA GLY A 88 11.57 -10.68 -3.89
C GLY A 88 12.90 -10.05 -3.46
N ASP A 89 13.92 -10.20 -4.31
CA ASP A 89 15.27 -9.66 -4.07
C ASP A 89 15.44 -8.21 -4.57
N HIS A 90 14.41 -7.65 -5.21
CA HIS A 90 14.46 -6.32 -5.78
C HIS A 90 13.92 -5.26 -4.83
N ARG A 91 14.59 -4.11 -4.80
CA ARG A 91 14.21 -2.94 -4.01
C ARG A 91 14.36 -1.66 -4.83
N TRP A 92 13.37 -0.78 -4.78
CA TRP A 92 13.42 0.52 -5.46
C TRP A 92 12.45 1.53 -4.82
N PRO A 93 12.68 2.85 -4.99
CA PRO A 93 11.78 3.86 -4.46
C PRO A 93 10.47 3.96 -5.27
N ILE A 94 9.36 4.23 -4.58
CA ILE A 94 8.05 4.48 -5.18
C ILE A 94 7.35 5.65 -4.51
N GLU A 95 6.48 6.32 -5.27
CA GLU A 95 5.42 7.13 -4.69
C GLU A 95 4.32 6.21 -4.14
N LEU A 96 3.90 6.46 -2.91
CA LEU A 96 2.82 5.74 -2.24
C LEU A 96 1.78 6.71 -1.73
N THR A 97 0.53 6.49 -2.12
CA THR A 97 -0.61 7.28 -1.65
C THR A 97 -1.24 6.65 -0.42
N LEU A 98 -1.53 7.48 0.59
CA LEU A 98 -2.17 7.06 1.83
C LEU A 98 -3.69 7.23 1.71
N THR A 99 -4.46 6.16 1.92
CA THR A 99 -5.93 6.23 1.75
C THR A 99 -6.68 5.31 2.70
N ALA A 100 -7.79 5.79 3.25
CA ALA A 100 -8.70 4.98 4.03
C ALA A 100 -9.64 4.19 3.11
N ARG A 101 -9.31 2.93 2.86
CA ARG A 101 -10.10 2.00 2.03
C ARG A 101 -10.61 0.80 2.82
N PRO A 102 -11.65 0.95 3.67
CA PRO A 102 -12.09 -0.12 4.57
C PRO A 102 -12.73 -1.31 3.86
N GLN A 103 -13.35 -1.11 2.68
CA GLN A 103 -14.16 -2.13 2.00
C GLN A 103 -13.45 -2.88 0.85
N MET A 104 -12.13 -2.72 0.68
CA MET A 104 -11.42 -3.33 -0.46
C MET A 104 -10.69 -4.63 -0.08
N GLY A 105 -10.69 -5.61 -1.00
CA GLY A 105 -10.07 -6.93 -0.80
C GLY A 105 -8.54 -6.97 -0.74
N PHE A 106 -7.86 -5.84 -0.97
CA PHE A 106 -6.41 -5.70 -0.85
C PHE A 106 -6.05 -4.39 -0.15
N ARG A 107 -5.36 -4.51 0.99
CA ARG A 107 -4.72 -3.40 1.73
C ARG A 107 -3.64 -2.62 0.98
N MET A 108 -3.13 -3.10 -0.15
CA MET A 108 -2.17 -2.37 -0.99
C MET A 108 -2.40 -2.63 -2.48
N LEU A 109 -2.23 -1.59 -3.29
CA LEU A 109 -2.15 -1.64 -4.75
C LEU A 109 -0.73 -1.22 -5.16
N LEU A 110 -0.06 -2.05 -5.96
CA LEU A 110 1.19 -1.70 -6.62
C LEU A 110 0.88 -1.26 -8.05
N GLY A 111 0.95 0.05 -8.29
CA GLY A 111 0.52 0.68 -9.53
C GLY A 111 1.56 0.61 -10.65
N ARG A 112 1.16 0.94 -11.87
CA ARG A 112 2.03 0.86 -13.07
C ARG A 112 3.28 1.72 -12.99
N THR A 113 3.25 2.89 -12.33
CA THR A 113 4.45 3.74 -12.20
C THR A 113 5.53 3.07 -11.34
N ALA A 114 5.12 2.36 -10.29
CA ALA A 114 6.04 1.58 -9.46
C ALA A 114 6.59 0.35 -10.20
N LEU A 115 5.85 -0.23 -11.15
CA LEU A 115 6.26 -1.43 -11.87
C LEU A 115 7.11 -1.14 -13.11
N ARG A 116 6.91 0.04 -13.72
CA ARG A 116 7.50 0.41 -15.00
C ARG A 116 9.04 0.31 -14.91
N ARG A 117 9.64 -0.46 -15.81
CA ARG A 117 11.09 -0.76 -15.88
C ARG A 117 11.65 -1.64 -14.74
N HIS A 118 10.81 -2.08 -13.80
CA HIS A 118 11.23 -2.94 -12.69
C HIS A 118 10.65 -4.36 -12.75
N ALA A 119 9.50 -4.57 -13.40
CA ALA A 119 8.84 -5.87 -13.44
C ALA A 119 8.02 -6.12 -14.71
N LEU A 120 7.87 -7.41 -15.06
CA LEU A 120 6.87 -7.92 -16.00
C LEU A 120 5.69 -8.51 -15.22
N VAL A 121 4.48 -8.37 -15.75
CA VAL A 121 3.24 -8.84 -15.09
C VAL A 121 2.63 -9.99 -15.88
N ASP A 122 2.58 -11.17 -15.26
CA ASP A 122 1.78 -12.31 -15.73
C ASP A 122 0.48 -12.38 -14.89
N PRO A 123 -0.69 -11.98 -15.43
CA PRO A 123 -1.96 -11.98 -14.70
C PRO A 123 -2.50 -13.39 -14.42
N GLY A 124 -1.98 -14.43 -15.08
CA GLY A 124 -2.36 -15.82 -14.85
C GLY A 124 -1.70 -16.45 -13.62
N ARG A 125 -0.74 -15.75 -13.01
CA ARG A 125 0.04 -16.26 -11.87
C ARG A 125 -0.06 -15.34 -10.65
N SER A 126 0.30 -15.88 -9.49
CA SER A 126 0.31 -15.14 -8.22
C SER A 126 1.47 -15.60 -7.35
N TYR A 127 2.04 -14.68 -6.58
CA TYR A 127 3.16 -14.95 -5.65
C TYR A 127 4.43 -15.47 -6.35
N LEU A 128 4.75 -14.99 -7.55
CA LEU A 128 5.99 -15.37 -8.25
C LEU A 128 7.26 -14.93 -7.52
N ALA A 129 7.22 -13.77 -6.84
CA ALA A 129 8.36 -13.19 -6.14
C ALA A 129 8.33 -13.39 -4.61
N SER A 130 7.55 -14.36 -4.11
CA SER A 130 7.46 -14.65 -2.67
C SER A 130 6.83 -16.01 -2.40
N PRO A 131 7.17 -16.70 -1.31
CA PRO A 131 6.39 -17.85 -0.85
C PRO A 131 4.89 -17.51 -0.74
N ARG A 132 4.04 -18.45 -1.15
CA ARG A 132 2.59 -18.28 -1.06
C ARG A 132 2.21 -18.21 0.41
N PRO A 133 1.44 -17.19 0.86
CA PRO A 133 0.99 -17.14 2.24
C PRO A 133 0.06 -18.33 2.53
N PRO A 134 0.05 -18.85 3.77
CA PRO A 134 -0.86 -19.92 4.16
C PRO A 134 -2.31 -19.52 3.90
N LYS A 135 -3.15 -20.50 3.54
CA LYS A 135 -4.58 -20.25 3.33
C LYS A 135 -5.20 -19.83 4.66
N MET A 136 -5.80 -18.64 4.71
CA MET A 136 -6.65 -18.30 5.85
C MET A 136 -7.87 -19.23 5.88
N PRO A 137 -8.34 -19.66 7.06
CA PRO A 137 -9.59 -20.39 7.18
C PRO A 137 -10.73 -19.58 6.56
N LYS A 138 -11.65 -20.26 5.86
CA LYS A 138 -12.89 -19.61 5.43
C LYS A 138 -13.70 -19.30 6.68
N MET A 139 -14.05 -18.04 6.91
CA MET A 139 -15.07 -17.73 7.91
C MET A 139 -16.39 -18.38 7.47
N PRO A 140 -17.18 -18.93 8.42
CA PRO A 140 -18.52 -19.38 8.11
C PRO A 140 -19.31 -18.21 7.52
N LYS A 141 -20.11 -18.48 6.48
CA LYS A 141 -21.04 -17.47 5.97
C LYS A 141 -22.03 -17.15 7.10
N PRO A 142 -22.39 -15.88 7.33
CA PRO A 142 -23.53 -15.57 8.19
C PRO A 142 -24.76 -16.29 7.63
N ARG A 143 -25.54 -16.92 8.53
CA ARG A 143 -26.81 -17.56 8.19
C ARG A 143 -27.84 -16.51 7.81
#